data_AF-A0A7K4CQE6-F1
#
_entry.id   AF-A0A7K4CQE6-F1
#
_cell.length_a   1.000
_cell.length_b   1.000
_cell.length_c   1.000
_cell.angle_alpha   90.00
_cell.angle_beta   90.00
_cell.angle_gamma   90.00
#
_symmetry.space_group_name_H-M   'P 1'
#
loop_
_entity.id
_entity.type
_entity.pdbx_description
1 polymer ?
#
loop_
_entity_poly.entity_id
_entity_poly.type
_entity_poly.pdbx_seq_one_letter_code
_entity_poly.pdbx_strand_id
1 'polypeptide(L)'
;MSDSTDCRIEVIIDGDSVAHDGMQTPSTAHLRCASYWLRDNRDVVKGTIVIGPKLRHEISCSWDLDDMVNKGYVKQCPAGYKADTFILEFARLHPRAFII
;
A
#
# COMPACT_ATOMS: atom_id res chain seq x y z
N MET A 1 -14.53 -25.40 -3.30
CA MET A 1 -15.62 -24.48 -3.68
C MET A 1 -14.94 -23.25 -4.26
N SER A 2 -14.95 -23.09 -5.58
CA SER A 2 -14.36 -21.92 -6.24
C SER A 2 -15.27 -20.73 -5.95
N ASP A 3 -14.80 -19.86 -5.08
CA ASP A 3 -15.54 -18.67 -4.65
C ASP A 3 -15.84 -17.80 -5.88
N SER A 4 -17.12 -17.52 -6.09
CA SER A 4 -17.62 -16.82 -7.26
C SER A 4 -17.16 -15.37 -7.23
N THR A 5 -16.07 -15.11 -7.97
CA THR A 5 -15.68 -13.85 -8.60
C THR A 5 -15.94 -12.60 -7.76
N ASP A 6 -15.01 -12.30 -6.85
CA ASP A 6 -14.80 -10.92 -6.41
C ASP A 6 -14.51 -10.08 -7.67
N CYS A 7 -15.52 -9.37 -8.18
CA CYS A 7 -15.44 -8.58 -9.41
C CYS A 7 -14.74 -7.24 -9.21
N ARG A 8 -14.21 -6.98 -8.01
CA ARG A 8 -13.49 -5.74 -7.72
C ARG A 8 -12.16 -5.72 -8.43
N ILE A 9 -11.74 -4.51 -8.77
CA ILE A 9 -10.44 -4.24 -9.34
C ILE A 9 -9.39 -4.46 -8.24
N GLU A 10 -8.48 -5.40 -8.47
CA GLU A 10 -7.33 -5.57 -7.58
C GLU A 10 -6.29 -4.48 -7.84
N VAL A 11 -5.86 -3.82 -6.77
CA VAL A 11 -4.90 -2.72 -6.82
C VAL A 11 -3.80 -2.96 -5.79
N ILE A 12 -2.55 -2.80 -6.21
CA ILE A 12 -1.43 -2.63 -5.29
C ILE A 12 -0.90 -1.21 -5.42
N ILE A 13 -0.68 -0.56 -4.29
CA ILE A 13 -0.19 0.82 -4.23
C ILE A 13 1.23 0.79 -3.66
N ASP A 14 2.17 1.42 -4.35
CA ASP A 14 3.50 1.70 -3.83
C ASP A 14 3.43 2.82 -2.79
N GLY A 15 3.40 2.42 -1.52
CA GLY A 15 3.31 3.34 -0.40
C GLY A 15 4.58 4.17 -0.20
N ASP A 16 5.77 3.69 -0.59
CA ASP A 16 6.99 4.48 -0.47
C ASP A 16 6.92 5.66 -1.45
N SER A 17 6.51 5.41 -2.70
CA SER A 17 6.29 6.44 -3.71
C SER A 17 5.19 7.43 -3.30
N VAL A 18 4.05 6.94 -2.80
CA VAL A 18 2.95 7.81 -2.33
C VAL A 18 3.37 8.68 -1.13
N ALA A 19 4.10 8.11 -0.17
CA ALA A 19 4.57 8.88 0.97
C ALA A 19 5.54 10.00 0.54
N HIS A 20 6.36 9.73 -0.48
CA HIS A 20 7.34 10.67 -0.99
C HIS A 20 6.80 11.72 -1.94
N ASP A 21 5.68 11.54 -2.64
CA ASP A 21 5.06 12.44 -3.65
C ASP A 21 5.63 13.89 -3.74
N GLY A 22 6.83 14.04 -4.34
CA GLY A 22 7.55 15.32 -4.47
C GLY A 22 8.10 15.96 -3.19
N MET A 23 7.93 15.36 -2.03
CA MET A 23 8.34 15.82 -0.71
C MET A 23 9.76 15.33 -0.32
N GLN A 24 10.52 16.22 0.34
CA GLN A 24 11.82 15.86 0.93
C GLN A 24 11.67 14.90 2.12
N THR A 25 10.61 15.05 2.91
CA THR A 25 10.28 14.17 4.03
C THR A 25 8.98 13.45 3.73
N PRO A 26 8.96 12.10 3.74
CA PRO A 26 7.75 11.35 3.43
C PRO A 26 6.64 11.64 4.45
N SER A 27 5.40 11.67 3.96
CA SER A 27 4.23 12.08 4.73
C SER A 27 3.26 10.94 5.01
N THR A 28 2.94 10.70 6.29
CA THR A 28 1.85 9.76 6.63
C THR A 28 0.49 10.28 6.16
N ALA A 29 0.33 11.60 5.97
CA ALA A 29 -0.91 12.16 5.47
C ALA A 29 -1.23 11.67 4.04
N HIS A 30 -0.22 11.49 3.19
CA HIS A 30 -0.41 10.95 1.84
C HIS A 30 -0.88 9.49 1.89
N LEU A 31 -0.28 8.67 2.77
CA LEU A 31 -0.72 7.30 3.00
C LEU A 31 -2.17 7.25 3.54
N ARG A 32 -2.56 8.17 4.42
CA ARG A 32 -3.95 8.29 4.90
C ARG A 32 -4.91 8.65 3.77
N CYS A 33 -4.54 9.57 2.89
CA CYS A 33 -5.35 9.92 1.73
C CYS A 33 -5.57 8.68 0.83
N ALA A 34 -4.51 7.93 0.55
CA ALA A 34 -4.62 6.68 -0.22
C ALA A 34 -5.51 5.64 0.49
N SER A 35 -5.37 5.47 1.81
CA SER A 35 -6.18 4.51 2.57
C SER A 35 -7.66 4.92 2.65
N TYR A 36 -7.96 6.21 2.77
CA TYR A 36 -9.33 6.72 2.69
C TYR A 36 -9.92 6.51 1.30
N TRP A 37 -9.17 6.79 0.24
CA TRP A 37 -9.64 6.53 -1.11
C TRP A 37 -9.98 5.04 -1.33
N LEU A 38 -9.11 4.12 -0.87
CA LEU A 38 -9.39 2.68 -0.94
C LEU A 38 -10.64 2.28 -0.16
N ARG A 39 -10.82 2.84 1.04
CA ARG A 39 -11.99 2.56 1.89
C ARG A 39 -13.29 3.07 1.27
N ASP A 40 -13.25 4.27 0.70
CA ASP A 40 -14.41 4.92 0.09
C ASP A 40 -14.78 4.25 -1.24
N ASN A 41 -13.83 3.57 -1.90
CA ASN A 41 -14.04 2.80 -3.13
C ASN A 41 -14.09 1.27 -2.92
N ARG A 42 -14.23 0.77 -1.68
CA ARG A 42 -14.10 -0.66 -1.33
C ARG A 42 -15.09 -1.61 -2.03
N ASP A 43 -16.19 -1.07 -2.54
CA ASP A 43 -17.23 -1.82 -3.25
C ASP A 43 -16.82 -2.12 -4.70
N VAL A 44 -15.83 -1.40 -5.22
CA VAL A 44 -15.31 -1.52 -6.61
C VAL A 44 -13.83 -1.92 -6.61
N VAL A 45 -13.08 -1.56 -5.59
CA VAL A 45 -11.62 -1.77 -5.50
C VAL A 45 -11.27 -2.64 -4.30
N LYS A 46 -10.38 -3.60 -4.54
CA LYS A 46 -9.69 -4.37 -3.51
C LYS A 46 -8.23 -3.99 -3.53
N GLY A 47 -7.89 -2.96 -2.75
CA GLY A 47 -6.55 -2.38 -2.74
C GLY A 47 -5.70 -2.82 -1.55
N THR A 48 -4.38 -2.85 -1.74
CA THR A 48 -3.39 -2.95 -0.67
C THR A 48 -2.30 -1.91 -0.87
N ILE A 49 -1.99 -1.15 0.17
CA ILE A 49 -0.82 -0.25 0.19
C ILE A 49 0.36 -1.02 0.78
N VAL A 50 1.48 -1.07 0.06
CA VAL A 50 2.70 -1.76 0.49
C VAL A 50 3.83 -0.75 0.68
N ILE A 51 4.51 -0.79 1.82
CA ILE A 51 5.65 0.07 2.13
C ILE A 51 6.91 -0.74 2.40
N GLY A 52 8.07 -0.15 2.15
CA GLY A 52 9.36 -0.68 2.52
C GLY A 52 9.65 -0.52 4.02
N PRO A 53 10.57 -1.32 4.58
CA PRO A 53 10.90 -1.26 6.00
C PRO A 53 11.64 0.04 6.39
N LYS A 54 12.28 0.72 5.44
CA LYS A 54 13.03 1.96 5.69
C LYS A 54 12.13 3.17 5.94
N LEU A 55 10.95 3.20 5.32
CA LEU A 55 10.03 4.35 5.38
C LEU A 55 9.73 4.78 6.82
N ARG A 56 9.62 3.81 7.73
CA ARG A 56 9.42 4.01 9.18
C ARG A 56 10.41 4.96 9.84
N HIS A 57 11.65 5.01 9.35
CA HIS A 57 12.71 5.85 9.90
C HIS A 57 12.80 7.23 9.25
N GLU A 58 12.13 7.42 8.12
CA GLU A 58 12.22 8.63 7.29
C GLU A 58 10.92 9.45 7.36
N ILE A 59 9.79 8.81 7.67
CA ILE A 59 8.47 9.41 7.63
C ILE A 59 8.27 10.44 8.76
N SER A 60 7.57 11.52 8.42
CA SER A 60 7.24 12.64 9.32
C SER A 60 6.59 12.24 10.64
N CYS A 61 5.89 11.10 10.68
CA CYS A 61 5.08 10.68 11.83
C CYS A 61 5.10 9.16 12.01
N SER A 62 6.18 8.60 12.57
CA SER A 62 6.36 7.14 12.67
C SER A 62 5.30 6.41 13.49
N TRP A 63 4.79 7.02 14.57
CA TRP A 63 3.72 6.43 15.39
C TRP A 63 2.39 6.30 14.64
N ASP A 64 2.12 7.23 13.70
CA ASP A 64 0.94 7.16 12.85
C ASP A 64 1.08 6.05 11.80
N LEU A 65 2.27 5.90 11.21
CA LEU A 65 2.56 4.76 10.34
C LEU A 65 2.33 3.42 11.07
N ASP A 66 2.74 3.35 12.33
CA ASP A 66 2.58 2.15 13.16
C ASP A 66 1.12 1.81 13.41
N ASP A 67 0.31 2.83 13.73
CA ASP A 67 -1.14 2.66 13.86
C ASP A 67 -1.76 2.17 12.54
N MET A 68 -1.35 2.73 11.40
CA MET A 68 -1.85 2.29 10.08
C MET A 68 -1.47 0.85 9.75
N VAL A 69 -0.24 0.42 10.08
CA VAL A 69 0.21 -0.96 9.90
C VAL A 69 -0.56 -1.91 10.82
N ASN A 70 -0.70 -1.56 12.11
CA ASN A 70 -1.40 -2.37 13.10
C ASN A 70 -2.90 -2.53 12.77
N LYS A 71 -3.54 -1.49 12.24
CA LYS A 71 -4.93 -1.54 11.76
C LYS A 71 -5.10 -2.23 10.41
N GLY A 72 -3.98 -2.56 9.74
CA GLY A 72 -3.98 -3.24 8.44
C GLY A 72 -4.31 -2.35 7.24
N TYR A 73 -4.30 -1.02 7.41
CA TYR A 73 -4.46 -0.08 6.29
C TYR A 73 -3.24 -0.07 5.36
N VAL A 74 -2.07 -0.38 5.90
CA VAL A 74 -0.80 -0.49 5.17
C VAL A 74 -0.14 -1.81 5.52
N LYS A 75 0.55 -2.42 4.55
CA LYS A 75 1.37 -3.62 4.75
C LYS A 75 2.84 -3.23 4.63
N GLN A 76 3.62 -3.53 5.67
CA GLN A 76 5.06 -3.31 5.65
C GLN A 76 5.78 -4.59 5.20
N CYS A 77 6.72 -4.45 4.27
CA CYS A 77 7.60 -5.54 3.87
C CYS A 77 8.49 -6.00 5.04
N PRO A 78 8.86 -7.30 5.10
CA PRO A 78 9.84 -7.77 6.06
C PRO A 78 11.19 -7.04 5.93
N ALA A 79 11.94 -7.01 7.03
CA ALA A 79 13.30 -6.47 7.02
C ALA A 79 14.17 -7.16 5.95
N GLY A 80 14.96 -6.37 5.22
CA GLY A 80 15.80 -6.86 4.12
C GLY A 80 15.11 -6.96 2.76
N TYR A 81 13.79 -6.72 2.68
CA TYR A 81 13.05 -6.68 1.42
C TYR A 81 12.64 -5.26 1.03
N LYS A 82 12.49 -5.03 -0.28
CA LYS A 82 11.99 -3.77 -0.85
C LYS A 82 10.52 -3.92 -1.24
N ALA A 83 9.75 -2.83 -1.18
CA ALA A 83 8.37 -2.80 -1.66
C ALA A 83 8.28 -3.22 -3.14
N ASP A 84 9.19 -2.72 -3.98
CA ASP A 84 9.27 -3.01 -5.42
C ASP A 84 9.27 -4.52 -5.71
N THR A 85 9.99 -5.32 -4.91
CA THR A 85 10.05 -6.77 -5.10
C THR A 85 8.68 -7.42 -4.94
N PHE A 86 7.90 -6.98 -3.95
CA PHE A 86 6.55 -7.48 -3.73
C PHE A 86 5.58 -6.97 -4.80
N ILE A 87 5.72 -5.71 -5.23
CA ILE A 87 4.87 -5.11 -6.26
C ILE A 87 5.05 -5.84 -7.59
N LEU A 88 6.30 -6.13 -7.98
CA LEU A 88 6.60 -6.87 -9.21
C LEU A 88 6.09 -8.31 -9.17
N GLU A 89 6.27 -9.02 -8.04
CA GLU A 89 5.72 -10.36 -7.89
C GLU A 89 4.19 -10.37 -7.87
N PHE A 90 3.56 -9.37 -7.23
CA PHE A 90 2.11 -9.19 -7.26
C PHE A 90 1.62 -8.97 -8.70
N ALA A 91 2.26 -8.10 -9.47
CA ALA A 91 1.94 -7.87 -10.88
C ALA A 91 2.05 -9.15 -11.72
N ARG A 92 3.10 -9.94 -11.47
CA ARG A 92 3.33 -11.22 -12.17
C ARG A 92 2.24 -12.25 -11.87
N LEU A 93 1.78 -12.32 -10.62
CA LEU A 93 0.74 -13.26 -10.18
C LEU A 93 -0.68 -12.77 -10.49
N HIS A 94 -0.87 -11.45 -10.58
CA HIS A 94 -2.15 -10.79 -10.80
C HIS A 94 -2.09 -9.93 -12.08
N PRO A 95 -2.03 -10.52 -13.29
CA PRO A 95 -1.80 -9.80 -14.54
C PRO A 95 -2.95 -8.85 -14.96
N ARG A 96 -4.06 -8.84 -14.21
CA ARG A 96 -5.19 -7.93 -14.39
C ARG A 96 -5.30 -6.87 -13.29
N ALA A 97 -4.40 -6.91 -12.30
CA ALA A 97 -4.37 -5.91 -11.24
C ALA A 97 -3.69 -4.64 -11.73
N PHE A 98 -4.08 -3.52 -11.14
CA PHE A 98 -3.44 -2.24 -11.38
C PHE A 98 -2.35 -2.01 -10.33
N ILE A 99 -1.26 -1.42 -10.78
CA ILE A 99 -0.16 -0.95 -9.95
C ILE A 99 -0.25 0.58 -9.98
N ILE A 100 -0.33 1.18 -8.80
CA ILE A 100 -0.40 2.64 -8.63
C ILE A 100 0.81 3.10 -7.84
#